data_AF-A0A8D0G749-F1
#
_entry.id   AF-A0A8D0G749-F1
#
_cell.length_a   1.000
_cell.length_b   1.000
_cell.length_c   1.000
_cell.angle_alpha   90.00
_cell.angle_beta   90.00
_cell.angle_gamma   90.00
#
_symmetry.space_group_name_H-M   'P 1'
#
loop_
_entity.id
_entity.type
_entity.pdbx_description
1 polymer ?
#
loop_
_entity_poly.entity_id
_entity_poly.type
_entity_poly.pdbx_seq_one_letter_code
_entity_poly.pdbx_strand_id
1 'polypeptide(L)'
;MVISSSQKPWRGTLSNPVSPCILTVTKVMQYCSQNNILSKPIFDVVAESFVYNADNFTTSQTAEPIAPFGKLNYLPPNAPSLFRKLEKIINARYIQFHPHVLLDLLHSCILIGRYPINFLARMFHPYFLQKLQGPLTPSRVSSKLLSYTKTITGVLC
;
A
#
# COMPACT_ATOMS: atom_id res chain seq x y z
N MET A 1 -11.05 -28.58 4.96
CA MET A 1 -9.82 -29.10 4.32
C MET A 1 -8.68 -28.15 4.68
N VAL A 2 -7.98 -28.46 5.77
CA VAL A 2 -6.89 -27.63 6.30
C VAL A 2 -5.64 -28.00 5.52
N ILE A 3 -5.13 -27.11 4.69
CA ILE A 3 -3.83 -27.33 4.05
C ILE A 3 -2.77 -27.05 5.12
N SER A 4 -2.40 -28.10 5.84
CA SER A 4 -1.20 -28.17 6.66
C SER A 4 0.01 -28.14 5.72
N SER A 5 0.56 -26.95 5.50
CA SER A 5 1.80 -26.76 4.77
C SER A 5 2.90 -26.49 5.77
N SER A 6 3.64 -27.53 6.17
CA SER A 6 4.98 -27.40 6.73
C SER A 6 5.89 -26.73 5.69
N GLN A 7 5.87 -25.40 5.61
CA GLN A 7 6.85 -24.64 4.85
C GLN A 7 8.07 -24.38 5.74
N LYS A 8 9.13 -25.14 5.44
CA LYS A 8 10.46 -24.88 5.99
C LYS A 8 10.86 -23.44 5.66
N PRO A 9 11.47 -22.70 6.60
CA PRO A 9 11.85 -21.31 6.36
C PRO A 9 12.88 -21.30 5.23
N TRP A 10 12.72 -20.38 4.28
CA TRP A 10 13.77 -20.04 3.31
C TRP A 10 14.94 -19.36 4.05
N ARG A 11 15.63 -20.12 4.90
CA ARG A 11 17.01 -19.82 5.34
C ARG A 11 17.95 -20.49 4.36
N GLY A 12 17.97 -20.00 3.13
CA GLY A 12 19.05 -20.24 2.18
C GLY A 12 19.80 -18.93 2.01
N THR A 13 20.98 -18.83 2.62
CA THR A 13 22.10 -17.97 2.21
C THR A 13 21.74 -16.77 1.33
N LEU A 14 21.39 -15.65 1.98
CA LEU A 14 21.38 -14.31 1.37
C LEU A 14 22.81 -13.84 1.11
N SER A 15 23.47 -14.45 0.13
CA SER A 15 24.74 -13.97 -0.41
C SER A 15 24.62 -13.50 -1.86
N ASN A 16 23.40 -13.32 -2.38
CA ASN A 16 23.13 -12.66 -3.66
C ASN A 16 21.83 -11.82 -3.55
N PRO A 17 21.87 -10.48 -3.66
CA PRO A 17 20.66 -9.68 -3.69
C PRO A 17 20.08 -9.71 -5.10
N VAL A 18 19.43 -10.81 -5.48
CA VAL A 18 18.54 -10.77 -6.65
C VAL A 18 17.26 -10.11 -6.20
N SER A 19 17.31 -8.79 -5.97
CA SER A 19 16.10 -8.00 -5.75
C SER A 19 15.18 -8.21 -6.94
N PRO A 20 13.95 -8.72 -6.75
CA PRO A 20 13.01 -8.87 -7.85
C PRO A 20 12.76 -7.53 -8.50
N CYS A 21 12.79 -7.49 -9.83
CA CYS A 21 12.50 -6.28 -10.59
C CYS A 21 11.11 -5.72 -10.22
N ILE A 22 10.96 -4.39 -10.26
CA ILE A 22 9.75 -3.65 -9.84
C ILE A 22 8.48 -4.24 -10.45
N LEU A 23 8.53 -4.59 -11.75
CA LEU A 23 7.41 -5.18 -12.47
C LEU A 23 6.99 -6.55 -11.91
N THR A 24 7.93 -7.35 -11.43
CA THR A 24 7.65 -8.66 -10.83
C THR A 24 6.96 -8.48 -9.48
N VAL A 25 7.46 -7.56 -8.65
CA VAL A 25 6.85 -7.21 -7.36
C VAL A 25 5.40 -6.78 -7.55
N THR A 26 5.15 -5.84 -8.46
CA THR A 26 3.80 -5.38 -8.79
C THR A 26 2.90 -6.51 -9.28
N LYS A 27 3.34 -7.32 -10.25
CA LYS A 27 2.51 -8.39 -10.85
C LYS A 27 2.17 -9.48 -9.84
N VAL A 28 3.13 -9.89 -9.01
CA VAL A 28 2.91 -10.87 -7.95
C VAL A 28 1.87 -10.35 -6.95
N MET A 29 1.99 -9.08 -6.54
CA MET A 29 1.05 -8.45 -5.63
C MET A 29 -0.35 -8.29 -6.21
N GLN A 30 -0.46 -7.94 -7.50
CA GLN A 30 -1.73 -7.91 -8.22
C GLN A 30 -2.37 -9.30 -8.28
N TYR A 31 -1.59 -10.32 -8.61
CA TYR A 31 -2.05 -11.71 -8.67
C TYR A 31 -2.57 -12.20 -7.31
N CYS A 32 -1.81 -11.95 -6.23
CA CYS A 32 -2.24 -12.28 -4.87
C CYS A 32 -3.53 -11.56 -4.48
N SER A 33 -3.67 -10.28 -4.85
CA SER A 33 -4.87 -9.49 -4.60
C SER A 33 -6.11 -9.99 -5.35
N GLN A 34 -5.96 -10.39 -6.61
CA GLN A 34 -7.06 -10.87 -7.45
C GLN A 34 -7.58 -12.22 -6.97
N ASN A 35 -6.68 -13.12 -6.57
CA ASN A 35 -7.01 -14.48 -6.15
C ASN A 35 -7.25 -14.62 -4.63
N ASN A 36 -7.17 -13.52 -3.88
CA ASN A 36 -7.19 -13.50 -2.41
C ASN A 36 -6.18 -14.48 -1.77
N ILE A 37 -5.00 -14.62 -2.39
CA ILE A 37 -3.94 -15.51 -1.92
C ILE A 37 -3.02 -14.73 -0.99
N LEU A 38 -3.05 -15.07 0.29
CA LEU A 38 -2.11 -14.55 1.27
C LEU A 38 -0.97 -15.53 1.50
N SER A 39 0.19 -15.23 0.90
CA SER A 39 1.43 -15.93 1.18
C SER A 39 2.37 -15.02 1.96
N LYS A 40 2.45 -15.24 3.29
CA LYS A 40 3.32 -14.48 4.20
C LYS A 40 4.76 -14.32 3.67
N PRO A 41 5.47 -15.37 3.23
CA PRO A 41 6.85 -15.20 2.75
C PRO A 41 6.95 -14.35 1.48
N ILE A 42 5.93 -14.38 0.60
CA ILE A 42 5.91 -13.52 -0.59
C ILE A 42 5.75 -12.06 -0.17
N PHE A 43 4.83 -11.79 0.76
CA PHE A 43 4.55 -10.43 1.23
C PHE A 43 5.75 -9.83 1.98
N ASP A 44 6.47 -10.66 2.75
CA ASP A 44 7.67 -10.21 3.48
C ASP A 44 8.80 -9.83 2.51
N VAL A 45 9.08 -10.67 1.51
CA VAL A 45 10.09 -10.39 0.47
C VAL A 45 9.71 -9.17 -0.36
N VAL A 46 8.43 -9.02 -0.71
CA VAL A 46 7.92 -7.84 -1.40
C VAL A 46 8.14 -6.57 -0.56
N ALA A 47 7.84 -6.63 0.73
CA ALA A 47 8.03 -5.50 1.62
C ALA A 47 9.51 -5.12 1.74
N GLU A 48 10.41 -6.10 1.84
CA GLU A 48 11.86 -5.86 1.84
C GLU A 48 12.34 -5.23 0.52
N SER A 49 11.92 -5.80 -0.61
CA SER A 49 12.27 -5.28 -1.94
C SER A 49 11.76 -3.87 -2.15
N PHE A 50 10.55 -3.56 -1.67
CA PHE A 50 10.00 -2.21 -1.72
C PHE A 50 10.85 -1.24 -0.91
N VAL A 51 11.23 -1.58 0.33
CA VAL A 51 12.06 -0.69 1.17
C VAL A 51 13.39 -0.36 0.50
N TYR A 52 14.01 -1.35 -0.15
CA TYR A 52 15.30 -1.20 -0.81
C TYR A 52 15.20 -0.42 -2.14
N ASN A 53 14.21 -0.75 -2.98
CA ASN A 53 14.13 -0.24 -4.36
C ASN A 53 13.16 0.92 -4.55
N ALA A 54 12.42 1.33 -3.51
CA ALA A 54 11.33 2.31 -3.57
C ALA A 54 11.65 3.60 -4.33
N ASP A 55 12.90 4.06 -4.29
CA ASP A 55 13.31 5.31 -4.93
C ASP A 55 13.20 5.23 -6.47
N ASN A 56 13.28 4.01 -7.03
CA ASN A 56 13.16 3.75 -8.47
C ASN A 56 11.71 3.55 -8.94
N PHE A 57 10.74 3.55 -8.03
CA PHE A 57 9.33 3.33 -8.38
C PHE A 57 8.71 4.59 -8.98
N THR A 58 7.88 4.40 -10.00
CA THR A 58 6.94 5.45 -10.44
C THR A 58 5.81 5.63 -9.41
N THR A 59 5.08 6.74 -9.48
CA THR A 59 4.00 7.05 -8.55
C THR A 59 2.91 5.97 -8.53
N SER A 60 2.50 5.46 -9.70
CA SER A 60 1.53 4.36 -9.80
C SER A 60 2.09 3.04 -9.25
N GLN A 61 3.33 2.68 -9.61
CA GLN A 61 3.97 1.45 -9.13
C GLN A 61 4.21 1.46 -7.62
N THR A 62 4.24 2.63 -6.98
CA THR A 62 4.36 2.73 -5.52
C THR A 62 3.09 2.27 -4.82
N ALA A 63 1.91 2.49 -5.44
CA ALA A 63 0.61 2.17 -4.85
C ALA A 63 0.19 0.71 -5.04
N GLU A 64 0.49 0.14 -6.22
CA GLU A 64 0.08 -1.23 -6.57
C GLU A 64 0.55 -2.32 -5.61
N PRO A 65 1.81 -2.35 -5.12
CA PRO A 65 2.25 -3.35 -4.16
C PRO A 65 1.73 -3.05 -2.75
N ILE A 66 1.36 -1.81 -2.42
CA ILE A 66 0.85 -1.45 -1.08
C ILE A 66 -0.62 -1.86 -0.92
N ALA A 67 -1.41 -1.79 -1.99
CA ALA A 67 -2.84 -2.05 -1.92
C ALA A 67 -3.23 -3.44 -1.37
N PRO A 68 -2.55 -4.53 -1.75
CA PRO A 68 -2.88 -5.88 -1.28
C PRO A 68 -2.57 -6.12 0.20
N PHE A 69 -1.63 -5.39 0.80
CA PHE A 69 -1.39 -5.47 2.25
C PHE A 69 -2.66 -5.08 3.03
N GLY A 70 -3.37 -4.04 2.57
CA GLY A 70 -4.63 -3.61 3.20
C GLY A 70 -5.80 -4.50 2.86
N LYS A 71 -5.91 -4.94 1.60
CA LYS A 71 -6.99 -5.84 1.20
C LYS A 71 -6.94 -7.20 1.92
N LEU A 72 -5.74 -7.76 2.09
CA LEU A 72 -5.53 -9.06 2.73
C LEU A 72 -5.23 -8.95 4.23
N ASN A 73 -5.32 -7.74 4.78
CA ASN A 73 -5.08 -7.43 6.19
C ASN A 73 -3.79 -8.07 6.74
N TYR A 74 -2.70 -7.98 5.98
CA TYR A 74 -1.41 -8.54 6.36
C TYR A 74 -0.40 -7.44 6.64
N LEU A 75 0.23 -7.52 7.81
CA LEU A 75 1.29 -6.61 8.23
C LEU A 75 2.63 -7.35 8.23
N PRO A 76 3.58 -7.00 7.36
CA PRO A 76 4.89 -7.64 7.35
C PRO A 76 5.71 -7.21 8.58
N PRO A 77 6.71 -8.00 9.01
CA PRO A 77 7.54 -7.69 10.19
C PRO A 77 8.34 -6.39 10.02
N ASN A 78 8.69 -6.02 8.78
CA ASN A 78 9.36 -4.77 8.44
C ASN A 78 8.40 -3.60 8.15
N ALA A 79 7.12 -3.72 8.52
CA ALA A 79 6.10 -2.69 8.29
C ALA A 79 6.52 -1.27 8.71
N PRO A 80 7.14 -1.03 9.88
CA PRO A 80 7.58 0.32 10.25
C PRO A 80 8.52 0.95 9.21
N SER A 81 9.44 0.17 8.66
CA SER A 81 10.38 0.62 7.62
C SER A 81 9.68 0.83 6.27
N LEU A 82 8.74 -0.07 5.92
CA LEU A 82 7.92 0.02 4.72
C LEU A 82 7.12 1.33 4.68
N PHE A 83 6.33 1.59 5.73
CA PHE A 83 5.48 2.78 5.80
C PHE A 83 6.30 4.08 5.92
N ARG A 84 7.43 4.06 6.63
CA ARG A 84 8.35 5.21 6.68
C ARG A 84 8.91 5.54 5.29
N LYS A 85 9.30 4.52 4.53
CA LYS A 85 9.79 4.69 3.15
C LYS A 85 8.68 5.21 2.24
N LEU A 86 7.48 4.66 2.34
CA LEU A 86 6.29 5.12 1.62
C LEU A 86 5.97 6.59 1.92
N GLU A 87 5.94 6.98 3.19
CA GLU A 87 5.72 8.37 3.61
C GLU A 87 6.78 9.31 3.02
N LYS A 88 8.05 8.90 3.01
CA LYS A 88 9.14 9.68 2.40
C LYS A 88 8.93 9.90 0.90
N ILE A 89 8.53 8.87 0.14
CA ILE A 89 8.26 8.98 -1.30
C ILE A 89 7.06 9.88 -1.56
N ILE A 90 5.96 9.68 -0.83
CA ILE A 90 4.76 10.51 -0.95
C ILE A 90 5.11 11.96 -0.64
N ASN A 91 5.90 12.23 0.40
CA ASN A 91 6.32 13.58 0.74
C ASN A 91 7.20 14.22 -0.36
N ALA A 92 8.18 13.46 -0.87
CA ALA A 92 9.11 13.95 -1.89
C ALA A 92 8.46 14.18 -3.26
N ARG A 93 7.46 13.37 -3.63
CA ARG A 93 6.85 13.37 -4.97
C ARG A 93 5.37 13.73 -4.94
N TYR A 94 4.86 14.34 -3.85
CA TYR A 94 3.43 14.59 -3.62
C TYR A 94 2.71 15.22 -4.83
N ILE A 95 3.34 16.21 -5.46
CA ILE A 95 2.77 16.95 -6.59
C ILE A 95 2.66 16.07 -7.86
N GLN A 96 3.53 15.08 -8.02
CA GLN A 96 3.58 14.16 -9.16
C GLN A 96 2.57 13.01 -9.02
N PHE A 97 2.09 12.76 -7.79
CA PHE A 97 1.10 11.72 -7.56
C PHE A 97 -0.27 12.14 -8.08
N HIS A 98 -0.94 11.21 -8.75
CA HIS A 98 -2.34 11.40 -9.12
C HIS A 98 -3.22 11.32 -7.86
N PRO A 99 -4.19 12.24 -7.66
CA PRO A 99 -4.98 12.30 -6.43
C PRO A 99 -5.73 11.00 -6.11
N HIS A 100 -6.20 10.28 -7.14
CA HIS A 100 -6.85 8.98 -6.95
C HIS A 100 -5.88 7.90 -6.43
N VAL A 101 -4.61 7.93 -6.85
CA VAL A 101 -3.58 6.97 -6.39
C VAL A 101 -3.26 7.20 -4.92
N LEU A 102 -3.19 8.47 -4.50
CA LEU A 102 -3.02 8.84 -3.09
C LEU A 102 -4.21 8.38 -2.24
N LEU A 103 -5.43 8.53 -2.75
CA LEU A 103 -6.63 8.09 -2.07
C LEU A 103 -6.74 6.56 -1.94
N ASP A 104 -6.23 5.82 -2.93
CA ASP A 104 -6.14 4.36 -2.89
C ASP A 104 -5.09 3.88 -1.88
N LEU A 105 -3.91 4.52 -1.88
CA LEU A 105 -2.85 4.30 -0.90
C LEU A 105 -3.35 4.52 0.52
N LEU A 106 -4.02 5.66 0.75
CA LEU A 106 -4.55 5.99 2.06
C LEU A 106 -5.60 4.96 2.50
N HIS A 107 -6.45 4.48 1.57
CA HIS A 107 -7.51 3.53 1.89
C HIS A 107 -6.89 2.20 2.33
N SER A 108 -5.86 1.75 1.63
CA SER A 108 -5.09 0.58 2.03
C SER A 108 -4.37 0.76 3.35
N CYS A 109 -3.82 1.95 3.65
CA CYS A 109 -3.20 2.23 4.94
C CYS A 109 -4.20 2.14 6.10
N ILE A 110 -5.41 2.68 5.91
CA ILE A 110 -6.50 2.59 6.90
C ILE A 110 -6.92 1.14 7.15
N LEU A 111 -7.05 0.33 6.09
CA LEU A 111 -7.39 -1.09 6.25
C LEU A 111 -6.35 -1.85 7.08
N ILE A 112 -5.09 -1.42 7.07
CA ILE A 112 -3.99 -2.00 7.87
C ILE A 112 -3.94 -1.39 9.28
N GLY A 113 -4.78 -0.41 9.60
CA GLY A 113 -4.76 0.32 10.87
C GLY A 113 -3.54 1.23 11.03
N ARG A 114 -2.88 1.62 9.92
CA ARG A 114 -1.71 2.51 9.92
C ARG A 114 -2.10 3.84 9.31
N TYR A 115 -2.12 4.89 10.12
CA TYR A 115 -2.56 6.22 9.70
C TYR A 115 -1.36 7.16 9.55
N PRO A 116 -0.89 7.44 8.32
CA PRO A 116 0.16 8.43 8.11
C PRO A 116 -0.42 9.85 8.28
N ILE A 117 -0.36 10.39 9.49
CA ILE A 117 -1.00 11.67 9.87
C ILE A 117 -0.52 12.84 8.98
N ASN A 118 0.77 12.89 8.65
CA ASN A 118 1.35 13.93 7.80
C ASN A 118 0.84 13.89 6.35
N PHE A 119 0.48 12.70 5.88
CA PHE A 119 -0.12 12.51 4.57
C PHE A 119 -1.60 12.84 4.60
N LEU A 120 -2.30 12.39 5.65
CA LEU A 120 -3.73 12.65 5.85
C LEU A 120 -4.05 14.15 5.89
N ALA A 121 -3.26 14.94 6.64
CA ALA A 121 -3.45 16.39 6.71
C ALA A 121 -3.36 17.09 5.33
N ARG A 122 -2.50 16.59 4.44
CA ARG A 122 -2.34 17.15 3.09
C ARG A 122 -3.45 16.74 2.12
N MET A 123 -4.01 15.55 2.30
CA MET A 123 -5.17 15.07 1.54
C MET A 123 -6.43 15.90 1.84
N PHE A 124 -6.55 16.47 3.04
CA PHE A 124 -7.68 17.35 3.39
C PHE A 124 -7.45 18.81 3.01
N HIS A 125 -6.37 19.14 2.29
CA HIS A 125 -6.14 20.49 1.81
C HIS A 125 -7.17 20.86 0.71
N PRO A 126 -7.77 22.07 0.72
CA PRO A 126 -8.81 22.45 -0.24
C PRO A 126 -8.42 22.26 -1.72
N TYR A 127 -7.15 22.53 -2.04
CA TYR A 127 -6.57 22.31 -3.37
C TYR A 127 -6.57 20.84 -3.80
N PHE A 128 -6.32 19.91 -2.88
CA PHE A 128 -6.39 18.47 -3.16
C PHE A 128 -7.84 18.05 -3.43
N LEU A 129 -8.77 18.53 -2.60
CA LEU A 129 -10.20 18.24 -2.75
C LEU A 129 -10.74 18.75 -4.09
N GLN A 130 -10.33 19.95 -4.51
CA GLN A 130 -10.71 20.50 -5.82
C GLN A 130 -10.17 19.65 -6.98
N LYS A 131 -8.91 19.18 -6.90
CA LYS A 131 -8.35 18.23 -7.90
C LYS A 131 -9.07 16.88 -7.89
N LEU A 132 -9.52 16.42 -6.73
CA LEU A 132 -10.26 15.17 -6.56
C LEU A 132 -11.69 15.27 -7.12
N GLN A 133 -12.31 16.45 -7.02
CA GLN A 133 -13.65 16.78 -7.52
C GLN A 133 -13.68 17.18 -9.01
N GLY A 134 -12.66 16.80 -9.80
CA GLY A 134 -12.64 17.05 -11.24
C GLY A 134 -13.98 16.69 -11.92
N PRO A 135 -14.28 17.29 -13.09
CA PRO A 135 -15.64 17.50 -13.61
C PRO A 135 -16.56 16.27 -13.82
N LEU A 136 -16.14 15.02 -13.56
CA LEU A 136 -16.86 13.83 -14.00
C LEU A 136 -16.86 12.58 -13.09
N THR A 137 -16.52 12.59 -11.79
CA THR A 137 -16.70 11.37 -10.96
C THR A 137 -17.16 11.56 -9.49
N PRO A 138 -18.46 11.86 -9.26
CA PRO A 138 -19.02 11.93 -7.90
C PRO A 138 -19.19 10.56 -7.19
N SER A 139 -19.28 9.45 -7.93
CA SER A 139 -19.72 8.15 -7.37
C SER A 139 -18.63 7.34 -6.65
N ARG A 140 -17.38 7.40 -7.13
CA ARG A 140 -16.25 6.60 -6.58
C ARG A 140 -15.54 7.26 -5.40
N VAL A 141 -15.50 8.59 -5.38
CA VAL A 141 -14.89 9.38 -4.31
C VAL A 141 -15.77 9.34 -3.05
N SER A 142 -17.09 9.44 -3.22
CA SER A 142 -18.06 9.45 -2.12
C SER A 142 -18.09 8.14 -1.33
N SER A 143 -18.02 6.98 -2.00
CA SER A 143 -18.03 5.67 -1.33
C SER A 143 -16.77 5.43 -0.49
N LYS A 144 -15.60 5.84 -0.98
CA LYS A 144 -14.35 5.77 -0.20
C LYS A 144 -14.38 6.77 0.95
N LEU A 145 -14.75 8.03 0.74
CA LEU A 145 -14.90 9.03 1.81
C LEU A 145 -15.90 8.59 2.90
N LEU A 146 -16.99 7.92 2.54
CA LEU A 146 -17.93 7.36 3.51
C LEU A 146 -17.31 6.19 4.31
N SER A 147 -16.44 5.38 3.68
CA SER A 147 -15.66 4.36 4.41
C SER A 147 -14.63 4.99 5.34
N TYR A 148 -14.03 6.12 4.94
CA TYR A 148 -13.10 6.91 5.76
C TYR A 148 -13.77 7.41 7.04
N THR A 149 -14.93 8.06 6.93
CA THR A 149 -15.64 8.57 8.11
C THR A 149 -16.11 7.43 9.02
N LYS A 150 -16.68 6.35 8.46
CA LYS A 150 -17.07 5.18 9.27
C LYS A 150 -15.90 4.52 10.00
N THR A 151 -14.74 4.41 9.35
CA THR A 151 -13.57 3.75 9.95
C THR A 151 -12.90 4.64 11.00
N ILE A 152 -12.82 5.95 10.77
CA ILE A 152 -12.27 6.89 11.77
C ILE A 152 -13.18 6.97 13.00
N THR A 153 -14.50 7.04 12.82
CA THR A 153 -15.45 7.05 13.96
C THR A 153 -15.49 5.72 14.70
N GLY A 154 -15.27 4.59 14.02
CA GLY A 154 -15.23 3.26 14.64
C GLY A 154 -13.90 2.88 15.32
N VAL A 155 -12.83 3.64 15.08
CA VAL A 155 -11.50 3.43 15.71
C VAL A 155 -11.28 4.39 16.90
N LEU A 156 -12.09 5.46 17.01
CA LEU A 156 -12.05 6.44 18.10
C LEU A 156 -13.15 6.27 19.16
N CYS A 157 -14.04 5.28 19.04
CA CYS A 157 -15.00 4.87 20.07
C CYS A 157 -14.63 3.48 20.60
#